data_AF-A0A090QI11-F1
#
_entry.id   AF-A0A090QI11-F1
#
_cell.length_a   1.000
_cell.length_b   1.000
_cell.length_c   1.000
_cell.angle_alpha   90.00
_cell.angle_beta   90.00
_cell.angle_gamma   90.00
#
_symmetry.space_group_name_H-M   'P 1'
#
loop_
_entity.id
_entity.type
_entity.pdbx_description
1 polymer ?
#
loop_
_entity_poly.entity_id
_entity_poly.type
_entity_poly.pdbx_seq_one_letter_code
_entity_poly.pdbx_strand_id
1 'polypeptide(L)'
;MIIYLLPLLIGYSGGKLTGGERGAVVGAIATMGVITGSEVPMFIGAMMMGPLAGWLITRFDKALTGKVKSGFEMLVNNFSAGIVGMACGIVGFYFIGPAVDIASAALTAGVKVTVEAGLLPLVSIFIEPAKILFLNNAINHGILTPLGIQQVREVGESLFFLIEANPGPGLGILLAYMVFGQGTARQTAGGASIIHFFGGIHEIYFPYVLMKPRLILAAIAGAMTGIFTLVILQAGIVAPASPGSIVAILLLTPKADVLGVSLAIVASTAVSFIVAALLLKTEPETEQ
;
A
#
# COMPACT_ATOMS: atom_id res chain seq x y z
N MET A 1 -12.16 1.28 -11.81
CA MET A 1 -11.81 2.47 -10.99
C MET A 1 -10.38 2.40 -10.44
N ILE A 2 -9.96 1.27 -9.86
CA ILE A 2 -8.64 1.13 -9.19
C ILE A 2 -7.44 1.22 -10.15
N ILE A 3 -7.53 0.67 -11.37
CA ILE A 3 -6.40 0.69 -12.33
C ILE A 3 -6.20 2.08 -12.94
N TYR A 4 -7.29 2.79 -13.25
CA TYR A 4 -7.25 4.02 -14.04
C TYR A 4 -7.50 5.28 -13.20
N LEU A 5 -8.71 5.40 -12.66
CA LEU A 5 -9.20 6.64 -12.09
C LEU A 5 -8.45 7.05 -10.82
N LEU A 6 -8.26 6.13 -9.87
CA LEU A 6 -7.60 6.48 -8.61
C LEU A 6 -6.13 6.87 -8.79
N PRO A 7 -5.29 6.10 -9.52
CA PRO A 7 -3.91 6.53 -9.79
C PRO A 7 -3.88 7.86 -10.55
N LEU A 8 -4.75 8.07 -11.54
CA LEU A 8 -4.80 9.32 -12.29
C LEU A 8 -5.13 10.53 -11.40
N LEU A 9 -6.07 10.39 -10.45
CA LEU A 9 -6.39 11.45 -9.48
C LEU A 9 -5.24 11.73 -8.52
N ILE A 10 -4.47 10.71 -8.13
CA ILE A 10 -3.26 10.88 -7.31
C ILE A 10 -2.20 11.62 -8.10
N GLY A 11 -1.96 11.21 -9.34
CA GLY A 11 -1.03 11.86 -10.26
C GLY A 11 -1.39 13.33 -10.52
N TYR A 12 -2.66 13.60 -10.78
CA TYR A 12 -3.22 14.95 -10.94
C TYR A 12 -2.99 15.78 -9.66
N SER A 13 -3.34 15.24 -8.50
CA SER A 13 -3.21 15.95 -7.22
C SER A 13 -1.74 16.23 -6.87
N GLY A 14 -0.87 15.23 -7.05
CA GLY A 14 0.58 15.38 -6.84
C GLY A 14 1.23 16.38 -7.80
N GLY A 15 0.82 16.36 -9.07
CA GLY A 15 1.22 17.36 -10.05
C GLY A 15 0.72 18.76 -9.70
N LYS A 16 -0.50 18.87 -9.17
CA LYS A 16 -1.08 20.14 -8.71
C LYS A 16 -0.32 20.74 -7.54
N LEU A 17 0.10 19.91 -6.59
CA LEU A 17 0.89 20.35 -5.43
C LEU A 17 2.23 20.98 -5.83
N THR A 18 2.84 20.53 -6.91
CA THR A 18 4.18 20.97 -7.35
C THR A 18 4.16 22.02 -8.46
N GLY A 19 3.12 22.04 -9.30
CA GLY A 19 3.05 22.92 -10.47
C GLY A 19 1.69 23.57 -10.75
N GLY A 20 0.78 23.62 -9.76
CA GLY A 20 -0.54 24.21 -9.89
C GLY A 20 -1.40 23.53 -10.95
N GLU A 21 -2.33 24.25 -11.58
CA GLU A 21 -3.26 23.66 -12.56
C GLU A 21 -2.54 23.01 -13.75
N ARG A 22 -1.45 23.61 -14.22
CA ARG A 22 -0.66 23.04 -15.32
C ARG A 22 0.06 21.78 -14.89
N GLY A 23 0.66 21.79 -13.70
CA GLY A 23 1.25 20.60 -13.09
C GLY A 23 0.23 19.47 -12.92
N ALA A 24 -1.02 19.80 -12.61
CA ALA A 24 -2.09 18.82 -12.49
C ALA A 24 -2.37 18.08 -13.81
N VAL A 25 -2.47 18.83 -14.92
CA VAL A 25 -2.68 18.26 -16.27
C VAL A 25 -1.48 17.41 -16.69
N VAL A 26 -0.25 17.93 -16.56
CA VAL A 26 0.97 17.20 -16.94
C VAL A 26 1.16 15.95 -16.06
N GLY A 27 0.88 16.06 -14.76
CA GLY A 27 0.90 14.93 -13.83
C GLY A 27 -0.10 13.84 -14.19
N ALA A 28 -1.31 14.20 -14.63
CA ALA A 28 -2.29 13.25 -15.13
C ALA A 28 -1.81 12.53 -16.41
N ILE A 29 -1.25 13.27 -17.38
CA ILE A 29 -0.70 12.68 -18.62
C ILE A 29 0.46 11.72 -18.31
N ALA A 30 1.40 12.15 -17.47
CA ALA A 30 2.55 11.33 -17.06
C ALA A 30 2.08 10.04 -16.38
N THR A 31 1.11 10.15 -15.48
CA THR A 31 0.51 9.01 -14.78
C THR A 31 -0.20 8.06 -15.73
N MET A 32 -0.83 8.59 -16.79
CA MET A 32 -1.46 7.74 -17.80
C MET A 32 -0.44 6.87 -18.53
N GLY A 33 0.74 7.42 -18.85
CA GLY A 33 1.85 6.62 -19.40
C GLY A 33 2.30 5.49 -18.46
N VAL A 34 2.36 5.76 -17.17
CA VAL A 34 2.69 4.77 -16.14
C VAL A 34 1.63 3.67 -16.05
N ILE A 35 0.34 4.02 -16.01
CA ILE A 35 -0.77 3.06 -15.95
C ILE A 35 -0.77 2.16 -17.20
N THR A 36 -0.54 2.72 -18.39
CA THR A 36 -0.50 1.91 -19.62
C THR A 36 0.70 0.96 -19.70
N GLY A 37 1.71 1.14 -18.85
CA GLY A 37 2.91 0.33 -18.83
C GLY A 37 2.88 -0.86 -17.87
N SER A 38 1.76 -1.10 -17.16
CA SER A 38 1.62 -2.20 -16.19
C SER A 38 0.15 -2.62 -16.05
N GLU A 39 -0.09 -3.91 -15.81
CA GLU A 39 -1.42 -4.44 -15.46
C GLU A 39 -1.74 -4.30 -13.95
N VAL A 40 -0.76 -3.91 -13.14
CA VAL A 40 -0.91 -3.68 -11.71
C VAL A 40 -1.39 -2.24 -11.46
N PRO A 41 -2.31 -1.98 -10.51
CA PRO A 41 -2.69 -0.61 -10.15
C PRO A 41 -1.51 0.28 -9.74
N MET A 42 -1.24 1.33 -10.52
CA MET A 42 -0.01 2.13 -10.42
C MET A 42 -0.06 3.27 -9.38
N PHE A 43 -0.42 2.96 -8.13
CA PHE A 43 -0.48 3.95 -7.05
C PHE A 43 0.88 4.61 -6.78
N ILE A 44 1.94 3.83 -6.58
CA ILE A 44 3.31 4.36 -6.39
C ILE A 44 3.77 5.13 -7.61
N GLY A 45 3.54 4.55 -8.79
CA GLY A 45 3.92 5.16 -10.04
C GLY A 45 3.29 6.56 -10.20
N ALA A 46 2.02 6.71 -9.84
CA ALA A 46 1.33 7.99 -9.80
C ALA A 46 1.88 8.95 -8.73
N MET A 47 2.15 8.44 -7.51
CA MET A 47 2.71 9.24 -6.41
C MET A 47 4.10 9.79 -6.73
N MET A 48 4.89 9.08 -7.55
CA MET A 48 6.20 9.52 -8.01
C MET A 48 6.11 10.43 -9.24
N MET A 49 5.44 9.97 -10.29
CA MET A 49 5.43 10.67 -11.58
C MET A 49 4.56 11.92 -11.59
N GLY A 50 3.48 11.96 -10.81
CA GLY A 50 2.62 13.14 -10.70
C GLY A 50 3.39 14.39 -10.24
N PRO A 51 3.96 14.38 -9.02
CA PRO A 51 4.79 15.48 -8.52
C PRO A 51 6.03 15.76 -9.37
N LEU A 52 6.70 14.73 -9.90
CA LEU A 52 7.87 14.93 -10.76
C LEU A 52 7.50 15.69 -12.04
N ALA A 53 6.41 15.31 -12.68
CA ALA A 53 5.91 15.96 -13.89
C ALA A 53 5.45 17.40 -13.61
N GLY A 54 4.79 17.65 -12.48
CA GLY A 54 4.41 18.99 -12.04
C GLY A 54 5.62 19.88 -11.75
N TRP A 55 6.68 19.33 -11.17
CA TRP A 55 7.95 20.03 -10.98
C TRP A 55 8.64 20.34 -12.33
N LEU A 56 8.68 19.38 -13.25
CA LEU A 56 9.29 19.55 -14.58
C LEU A 56 8.62 20.66 -15.40
N ILE A 57 7.28 20.69 -15.45
CA ILE A 57 6.57 21.74 -16.19
C ILE A 57 6.79 23.12 -15.54
N THR A 58 6.83 23.18 -14.21
CA THR A 58 7.16 24.43 -13.50
C THR A 58 8.55 24.92 -13.83
N ARG A 59 9.53 24.02 -13.97
CA ARG A 59 10.90 24.37 -14.34
C ARG A 59 10.98 24.86 -15.78
N PHE A 60 10.23 24.24 -16.67
CA PHE A 60 10.10 24.62 -18.08
C PHE A 60 9.47 26.01 -18.23
N ASP A 61 8.41 26.29 -17.49
CA ASP A 61 7.71 27.58 -17.48
C ASP A 61 8.61 28.72 -17.02
N LYS A 62 9.38 28.50 -15.95
CA LYS A 62 10.39 29.45 -15.48
C LYS A 62 11.46 29.73 -16.55
N ALA A 63 11.82 28.74 -17.37
CA ALA A 63 12.82 28.91 -18.43
C ALA A 63 12.30 29.70 -19.65
N LEU A 64 10.98 29.76 -19.83
CA LEU A 64 10.28 30.49 -20.90
C LEU A 64 9.78 31.88 -20.48
N THR A 65 9.85 32.21 -19.19
CA THR A 65 9.40 33.51 -18.68
C THR A 65 10.10 34.64 -19.41
N GLY A 66 9.34 35.60 -19.94
CA GLY A 66 9.85 36.75 -20.70
C GLY A 66 10.29 36.46 -22.14
N LYS A 67 10.22 35.20 -22.60
CA LYS A 67 10.59 34.82 -23.99
C LYS A 67 9.37 34.68 -24.91
N VAL A 68 8.17 34.63 -24.36
CA VAL A 68 6.93 34.44 -25.11
C VAL A 68 6.32 35.79 -25.46
N LYS A 69 5.96 35.99 -26.73
CA LYS A 69 5.27 37.20 -27.18
C LYS A 69 3.83 37.22 -26.65
N SER A 70 3.35 38.42 -26.30
CA SER A 70 1.95 38.64 -25.92
C SER A 70 1.00 38.07 -26.99
N GLY A 71 -0.06 37.39 -26.55
CA GLY A 71 -1.01 36.68 -27.41
C GLY A 71 -0.66 35.22 -27.75
N PHE A 72 0.61 34.80 -27.62
CA PHE A 72 1.02 33.40 -27.85
C PHE A 72 1.08 32.54 -26.59
N GLU A 73 0.87 33.14 -25.41
CA GLU A 73 1.02 32.50 -24.11
C GLU A 73 0.19 31.22 -23.98
N MET A 74 -1.10 31.26 -24.33
CA MET A 74 -1.97 30.09 -24.25
C MET A 74 -1.50 28.95 -25.17
N LEU A 75 -1.02 29.30 -26.37
CA LEU A 75 -0.52 28.32 -27.33
C LEU A 75 0.75 27.66 -26.80
N VAL A 76 1.72 28.45 -26.34
CA VAL A 76 2.96 27.92 -25.76
C VAL A 76 2.66 27.08 -24.51
N ASN A 77 1.74 27.53 -23.66
CA ASN A 77 1.37 26.82 -22.43
C ASN A 77 0.73 25.45 -22.71
N ASN A 78 -0.17 25.37 -23.69
CA ASN A 78 -0.82 24.11 -24.07
C ASN A 78 0.14 23.15 -24.76
N PHE A 79 0.93 23.62 -25.74
CA PHE A 79 1.89 22.76 -26.44
C PHE A 79 2.99 22.26 -25.52
N SER A 80 3.52 23.12 -24.64
CA SER A 80 4.55 22.69 -23.69
C SER A 80 4.03 21.69 -22.65
N ALA A 81 2.81 21.88 -22.13
CA ALA A 81 2.18 20.90 -21.26
C ALA A 81 2.00 19.54 -21.98
N GLY A 82 1.58 19.57 -23.24
CA GLY A 82 1.47 18.37 -24.08
C GLY A 82 2.82 17.67 -24.31
N ILE A 83 3.87 18.41 -24.69
CA ILE A 83 5.20 17.85 -24.99
C ILE A 83 5.88 17.32 -23.73
N VAL A 84 5.90 18.11 -22.65
CA VAL A 84 6.49 17.68 -21.37
C VAL A 84 5.70 16.52 -20.79
N GLY A 85 4.36 16.58 -20.83
CA GLY A 85 3.49 15.49 -20.38
C GLY A 85 3.73 14.20 -21.17
N MET A 86 3.80 14.30 -22.49
CA MET A 86 4.11 13.16 -23.36
C MET A 86 5.48 12.56 -23.04
N ALA A 87 6.53 13.39 -22.90
CA ALA A 87 7.86 12.91 -22.54
C ALA A 87 7.86 12.18 -21.19
N CYS A 88 7.19 12.76 -20.17
CA CYS A 88 7.02 12.11 -18.87
C CYS A 88 6.22 10.81 -18.97
N GLY A 89 5.17 10.78 -19.80
CA GLY A 89 4.36 9.59 -20.04
C GLY A 89 5.15 8.46 -20.70
N ILE A 90 5.97 8.77 -21.71
CA ILE A 90 6.87 7.80 -22.36
C ILE A 90 7.86 7.23 -21.35
N VAL A 91 8.46 8.08 -20.52
CA VAL A 91 9.35 7.63 -19.43
C VAL A 91 8.61 6.75 -18.44
N GLY A 92 7.40 7.15 -18.04
CA GLY A 92 6.54 6.36 -17.17
C GLY A 92 6.24 4.97 -17.74
N PHE A 93 5.92 4.90 -19.03
CA PHE A 93 5.61 3.66 -19.73
C PHE A 93 6.80 2.73 -19.84
N TYR A 94 7.97 3.21 -20.28
CA TYR A 94 9.13 2.34 -20.54
C TYR A 94 9.94 1.98 -19.31
N PHE A 95 9.90 2.80 -18.25
CA PHE A 95 10.74 2.60 -17.07
C PHE A 95 9.93 2.24 -15.82
N ILE A 96 8.88 2.99 -15.50
CA ILE A 96 8.17 2.81 -14.22
C ILE A 96 7.24 1.60 -14.27
N GLY A 97 6.46 1.44 -15.34
CA GLY A 97 5.57 0.28 -15.52
C GLY A 97 6.31 -1.06 -15.41
N PRO A 98 7.31 -1.32 -16.28
CA PRO A 98 8.11 -2.55 -16.24
C PRO A 98 8.85 -2.76 -14.91
N ALA A 99 9.35 -1.70 -14.28
CA ALA A 99 10.03 -1.82 -12.98
C ALA A 99 9.06 -2.31 -11.88
N VAL A 100 7.83 -1.80 -11.86
CA VAL A 100 6.80 -2.25 -10.93
C VAL A 100 6.39 -3.68 -11.22
N ASP A 101 6.22 -4.06 -12.49
CA ASP A 101 5.88 -5.44 -12.86
C ASP A 101 6.98 -6.43 -12.44
N ILE A 102 8.25 -6.09 -12.66
CA ILE A 102 9.39 -6.91 -12.21
C ILE A 102 9.39 -7.04 -10.68
N ALA A 103 9.16 -5.93 -9.96
CA ALA A 103 9.10 -5.95 -8.50
C ALA A 103 7.93 -6.82 -7.98
N SER A 104 6.73 -6.65 -8.56
CA SER A 104 5.56 -7.47 -8.24
C SER A 104 5.78 -8.95 -8.55
N ALA A 105 6.40 -9.28 -9.69
CA ALA A 105 6.74 -10.65 -10.06
C ALA A 105 7.76 -11.27 -9.09
N ALA A 106 8.80 -10.51 -8.69
CA ALA A 106 9.78 -10.97 -7.72
C ALA A 106 9.16 -11.24 -6.34
N LEU A 107 8.30 -10.34 -5.86
CA LEU A 107 7.55 -10.52 -4.61
C LEU A 107 6.63 -11.75 -4.67
N THR A 108 5.91 -11.91 -5.79
CA THR A 108 5.01 -13.05 -6.03
C THR A 108 5.81 -14.36 -6.05
N ALA A 109 6.95 -14.40 -6.73
CA ALA A 109 7.84 -15.57 -6.74
C ALA A 109 8.37 -15.90 -5.34
N GLY A 110 8.78 -14.89 -4.55
CA GLY A 110 9.21 -15.06 -3.17
C GLY A 110 8.13 -15.67 -2.29
N VAL A 111 6.89 -15.19 -2.41
CA VAL A 111 5.74 -15.79 -1.70
C VAL A 111 5.52 -17.23 -2.12
N LYS A 112 5.50 -17.51 -3.43
CA LYS A 112 5.27 -18.86 -3.96
C LYS A 112 6.29 -19.87 -3.41
N VAL A 113 7.58 -19.56 -3.50
CA VAL A 113 8.66 -20.42 -2.98
C VAL A 113 8.51 -20.66 -1.47
N THR A 114 8.15 -19.61 -0.73
CA THR A 114 7.99 -19.70 0.74
C THR A 114 6.80 -20.58 1.13
N VAL A 115 5.69 -20.47 0.39
CA VAL A 115 4.50 -21.31 0.58
C VAL A 115 4.80 -22.77 0.24
N GLU A 116 5.45 -23.02 -0.89
CA GLU A 116 5.84 -24.38 -1.33
C GLU A 116 6.84 -25.04 -0.36
N ALA A 117 7.71 -24.26 0.28
CA ALA A 117 8.62 -24.73 1.33
C ALA A 117 7.94 -24.97 2.69
N GLY A 118 6.64 -24.68 2.85
CA GLY A 118 5.91 -24.81 4.12
C GLY A 118 6.27 -23.76 5.17
N LEU A 119 6.99 -22.69 4.80
CA LEU A 119 7.47 -21.65 5.71
C LEU A 119 6.49 -20.47 5.79
N LEU A 120 5.20 -20.76 5.95
CA LEU A 120 4.11 -19.77 5.86
C LEU A 120 4.34 -18.48 6.68
N PRO A 121 4.83 -18.49 7.93
CA PRO A 121 5.07 -17.23 8.65
C PRO A 121 6.02 -16.27 7.93
N LEU A 122 6.98 -16.77 7.17
CA LEU A 122 7.99 -15.97 6.48
C LEU A 122 7.45 -15.24 5.24
N VAL A 123 6.26 -15.60 4.75
CA VAL A 123 5.63 -14.88 3.62
C VAL A 123 5.38 -13.41 3.95
N SER A 124 5.23 -13.08 5.24
CA SER A 124 5.08 -11.72 5.75
C SER A 124 6.22 -10.78 5.34
N ILE A 125 7.44 -11.31 5.13
CA ILE A 125 8.60 -10.54 4.66
C ILE A 125 8.36 -9.93 3.28
N PHE A 126 7.55 -10.60 2.44
CA PHE A 126 7.21 -10.11 1.09
C PHE A 126 5.87 -9.37 1.08
N ILE A 127 4.88 -9.88 1.83
CA ILE A 127 3.51 -9.36 1.79
C ILE A 127 3.40 -7.99 2.44
N GLU A 128 4.01 -7.76 3.60
CA GLU A 128 3.86 -6.47 4.29
C GLU A 128 4.48 -5.31 3.49
N PRO A 129 5.70 -5.43 2.92
CA PRO A 129 6.19 -4.43 1.98
C PRO A 129 5.31 -4.27 0.76
N ALA A 130 4.87 -5.37 0.13
CA ALA A 130 3.99 -5.29 -1.02
C ALA A 130 2.70 -4.51 -0.71
N LYS A 131 2.08 -4.77 0.44
CA LYS A 131 0.84 -4.14 0.87
C LYS A 131 1.00 -2.64 1.10
N ILE A 132 2.02 -2.23 1.85
CA ILE A 132 2.31 -0.80 2.10
C ILE A 132 2.65 -0.07 0.80
N LEU A 133 3.26 -0.79 -0.14
CA LEU A 133 3.60 -0.29 -1.47
C LEU A 133 2.46 -0.46 -2.51
N PHE A 134 1.27 -0.91 -2.11
CA PHE A 134 0.12 -1.16 -2.99
C PHE A 134 0.38 -2.16 -4.14
N LEU A 135 1.34 -3.07 -3.95
CA LEU A 135 1.71 -4.16 -4.87
C LEU A 135 1.10 -5.52 -4.46
N ASN A 136 0.28 -5.56 -3.42
CA ASN A 136 -0.32 -6.77 -2.84
C ASN A 136 -1.33 -7.46 -3.77
N ASN A 137 -1.97 -6.75 -4.71
CA ASN A 137 -2.99 -7.33 -5.59
C ASN A 137 -2.50 -8.56 -6.36
N ALA A 138 -1.24 -8.55 -6.83
CA ALA A 138 -0.64 -9.68 -7.54
C ALA A 138 -0.50 -10.91 -6.63
N ILE A 139 -0.15 -10.71 -5.36
CA ILE A 139 0.02 -11.78 -4.38
C ILE A 139 -1.35 -12.33 -3.97
N ASN A 140 -2.30 -11.45 -3.66
CA ASN A 140 -3.63 -11.82 -3.17
C ASN A 140 -4.41 -12.61 -4.22
N HIS A 141 -4.59 -12.04 -5.41
CA HIS A 141 -5.37 -12.66 -6.47
C HIS A 141 -4.60 -13.75 -7.23
N GLY A 142 -3.27 -13.63 -7.31
CA GLY A 142 -2.43 -14.59 -8.04
C GLY A 142 -2.07 -15.84 -7.25
N ILE A 143 -1.99 -15.77 -5.91
CA ILE A 143 -1.53 -16.89 -5.08
C ILE A 143 -2.52 -17.20 -3.95
N LEU A 144 -2.76 -16.26 -3.04
CA LEU A 144 -3.42 -16.56 -1.76
C LEU A 144 -4.89 -16.94 -1.93
N THR A 145 -5.64 -16.18 -2.72
CA THR A 145 -7.07 -16.44 -2.95
C THR A 145 -7.29 -17.79 -3.65
N PRO A 146 -6.60 -18.13 -4.77
CA PRO A 146 -6.71 -19.46 -5.38
C PRO A 146 -6.39 -20.61 -4.43
N LEU A 147 -5.29 -20.53 -3.67
CA LEU A 147 -4.92 -21.54 -2.68
C LEU A 147 -5.97 -21.68 -1.58
N GLY A 148 -6.50 -20.56 -1.09
CA GLY A 148 -7.55 -20.57 -0.08
C GLY A 148 -8.85 -21.19 -0.58
N ILE A 149 -9.27 -20.89 -1.82
CA ILE A 149 -10.46 -21.50 -2.44
C ILE A 149 -10.27 -23.01 -2.57
N GLN A 150 -9.09 -23.47 -2.97
CA GLN A 150 -8.80 -24.89 -3.05
C GLN A 150 -8.86 -25.55 -1.67
N GLN A 151 -8.23 -24.96 -0.66
CA GLN A 151 -8.21 -25.50 0.70
C GLN A 151 -9.62 -25.54 1.32
N VAL A 152 -10.44 -24.50 1.12
CA VAL A 152 -11.84 -24.49 1.60
C VAL A 152 -12.66 -25.62 0.99
N ARG A 153 -12.44 -25.98 -0.27
CA ARG A 153 -13.18 -27.10 -0.90
C ARG A 153 -12.87 -28.45 -0.25
N GLU A 154 -11.68 -28.60 0.32
CA GLU A 154 -11.20 -29.85 0.92
C GLU A 154 -11.45 -29.90 2.44
N VAL A 155 -11.20 -28.79 3.14
CA VAL A 155 -11.16 -28.71 4.61
C VAL A 155 -12.34 -27.89 5.18
N GLY A 156 -12.96 -27.03 4.37
CA GLY A 156 -14.06 -26.15 4.79
C GLY A 156 -13.64 -24.73 5.19
N GLU A 157 -12.34 -24.51 5.44
CA GLU A 157 -11.77 -23.21 5.82
C GLU A 157 -10.34 -23.03 5.29
N SER A 158 -9.84 -21.80 5.32
CA SER A 158 -8.46 -21.52 4.93
C SER A 158 -7.87 -20.33 5.69
N LEU A 159 -6.63 -20.53 6.17
CA LEU A 159 -5.81 -19.46 6.73
C LEU A 159 -5.29 -18.49 5.66
N PHE A 160 -5.23 -18.91 4.37
CA PHE A 160 -4.68 -18.07 3.29
C PHE A 160 -5.47 -16.76 3.13
N PHE A 161 -6.76 -16.78 3.45
CA PHE A 161 -7.61 -15.59 3.45
C PHE A 161 -7.31 -14.60 4.58
N LEU A 162 -6.64 -15.04 5.66
CA LEU A 162 -6.26 -14.20 6.79
C LEU A 162 -4.84 -13.64 6.69
N ILE A 163 -4.00 -14.19 5.81
CA ILE A 163 -2.59 -13.77 5.67
C ILE A 163 -2.49 -12.27 5.40
N GLU A 164 -3.36 -11.73 4.54
CA GLU A 164 -3.40 -10.30 4.23
C GLU A 164 -4.48 -9.55 5.02
N ALA A 165 -5.62 -10.20 5.26
CA ALA A 165 -6.78 -9.56 5.88
C ALA A 165 -6.63 -9.36 7.39
N ASN A 166 -5.69 -10.01 8.07
CA ASN A 166 -5.48 -9.86 9.51
C ASN A 166 -5.20 -8.39 9.87
N PRO A 167 -6.09 -7.71 10.64
CA PRO A 167 -5.90 -6.31 10.98
C PRO A 167 -4.88 -6.09 12.10
N GLY A 168 -4.41 -7.16 12.75
CA GLY A 168 -3.51 -7.08 13.90
C GLY A 168 -2.20 -6.31 13.66
N PRO A 169 -1.44 -6.53 12.57
CA PRO A 169 -0.19 -5.82 12.34
C PRO A 169 -0.39 -4.31 12.26
N GLY A 170 -1.38 -3.86 11.47
CA GLY A 170 -1.71 -2.44 11.33
C GLY A 170 -2.24 -1.83 12.63
N LEU A 171 -3.11 -2.55 13.34
CA LEU A 171 -3.64 -2.09 14.62
C LEU A 171 -2.53 -1.88 15.65
N GLY A 172 -1.57 -2.81 15.76
CA GLY A 172 -0.44 -2.69 16.67
C GLY A 172 0.39 -1.43 16.42
N ILE A 173 0.68 -1.11 15.16
CA ILE A 173 1.39 0.12 14.77
C ILE A 173 0.59 1.36 15.17
N LEU A 174 -0.71 1.39 14.86
CA LEU A 174 -1.55 2.55 15.15
C LEU A 174 -1.69 2.79 16.67
N LEU A 175 -1.87 1.73 17.45
CA LEU A 175 -1.87 1.80 18.91
C LEU A 175 -0.51 2.30 19.45
N ALA A 176 0.60 1.87 18.85
CA ALA A 176 1.92 2.37 19.24
C ALA A 176 2.07 3.87 18.96
N TYR A 177 1.52 4.36 17.85
CA TYR A 177 1.44 5.80 17.57
C TYR A 177 0.55 6.56 18.55
N MET A 178 -0.57 5.99 18.98
CA MET A 178 -1.45 6.65 19.97
C MET A 178 -0.73 6.90 21.30
N VAL A 179 0.13 5.96 21.72
CA VAL A 179 0.83 6.01 23.02
C VAL A 179 2.18 6.72 22.92
N PHE A 180 2.99 6.38 21.92
CA PHE A 180 4.40 6.80 21.78
C PHE A 180 4.66 7.70 20.57
N GLY A 181 3.67 7.93 19.72
CA GLY A 181 3.79 8.87 18.60
C GLY A 181 3.88 10.32 19.08
N GLN A 182 4.20 11.21 18.15
CA GLN A 182 4.30 12.65 18.38
C GLN A 182 3.52 13.42 17.30
N GLY A 183 3.19 14.68 17.60
CA GLY A 183 2.55 15.60 16.66
C GLY A 183 1.21 15.11 16.11
N THR A 184 0.97 15.43 14.84
CA THR A 184 -0.27 15.11 14.12
C THR A 184 -0.50 13.61 14.00
N ALA A 185 0.55 12.81 13.81
CA ALA A 185 0.44 11.35 13.71
C ALA A 185 -0.18 10.74 14.98
N ARG A 186 0.18 11.21 16.18
CA ARG A 186 -0.45 10.74 17.42
C ARG A 186 -1.95 11.10 17.48
N GLN A 187 -2.29 12.33 17.10
CA GLN A 187 -3.66 12.84 17.18
C GLN A 187 -4.61 12.07 16.24
N THR A 188 -4.15 11.69 15.06
CA THR A 188 -4.97 11.00 14.06
C THR A 188 -5.01 9.48 14.25
N ALA A 189 -4.05 8.89 14.96
CA ALA A 189 -3.92 7.43 15.10
C ALA A 189 -5.12 6.75 15.76
N GLY A 190 -5.82 7.44 16.68
CA GLY A 190 -7.04 6.91 17.31
C GLY A 190 -8.17 6.70 16.30
N GLY A 191 -8.47 7.70 15.49
CA GLY A 191 -9.48 7.59 14.44
C GLY A 191 -9.08 6.57 13.37
N ALA A 192 -7.81 6.57 12.96
CA ALA A 192 -7.27 5.58 12.03
C ALA A 192 -7.41 4.15 12.56
N SER A 193 -7.20 3.91 13.87
CA SER A 193 -7.36 2.58 14.49
C SER A 193 -8.77 2.04 14.36
N ILE A 194 -9.78 2.89 14.54
CA ILE A 194 -11.20 2.51 14.43
C ILE A 194 -11.53 2.15 12.98
N ILE A 195 -11.14 3.02 12.03
CA ILE A 195 -11.39 2.81 10.60
C ILE A 195 -10.67 1.55 10.11
N HIS A 196 -9.43 1.34 10.53
CA HIS A 196 -8.64 0.15 10.21
C HIS A 196 -9.30 -1.12 10.72
N PHE A 197 -9.54 -1.19 12.03
CA PHE A 197 -9.93 -2.43 12.69
C PHE A 197 -11.40 -2.80 12.44
N PHE A 198 -12.32 -1.84 12.58
CA PHE A 198 -13.75 -2.08 12.41
C PHE A 198 -14.22 -1.81 10.97
N GLY A 199 -13.61 -0.85 10.28
CA GLY A 199 -13.92 -0.57 8.88
C GLY A 199 -13.22 -1.49 7.89
N GLY A 200 -12.10 -2.11 8.28
CA GLY A 200 -11.34 -3.03 7.41
C GLY A 200 -10.61 -2.33 6.28
N ILE A 201 -10.31 -1.04 6.43
CA ILE A 201 -9.54 -0.24 5.46
C ILE A 201 -8.08 -0.23 5.91
N HIS A 202 -7.29 -1.15 5.38
CA HIS A 202 -5.90 -1.36 5.79
C HIS A 202 -4.99 -0.23 5.30
N GLU A 203 -5.37 0.44 4.23
CA GLU A 203 -4.63 1.54 3.63
C GLU A 203 -4.45 2.73 4.59
N ILE A 204 -5.32 2.85 5.61
CA ILE A 204 -5.27 3.97 6.56
C ILE A 204 -4.01 3.97 7.43
N TYR A 205 -3.39 2.79 7.66
CA TYR A 205 -2.16 2.72 8.45
C TYR A 205 -0.89 2.85 7.59
N PHE A 206 -0.97 2.71 6.26
CA PHE A 206 0.22 2.75 5.40
C PHE A 206 0.97 4.09 5.50
N PRO A 207 0.31 5.27 5.53
CA PRO A 207 1.00 6.54 5.73
C PRO A 207 1.84 6.57 7.01
N TYR A 208 1.41 5.89 8.08
CA TYR A 208 2.15 5.81 9.33
C TYR A 208 3.47 5.06 9.17
N VAL A 209 3.47 3.99 8.39
CA VAL A 209 4.71 3.27 8.07
C VAL A 209 5.57 4.07 7.09
N LEU A 210 4.97 4.72 6.08
CA LEU A 210 5.71 5.55 5.13
C LEU A 210 6.38 6.78 5.78
N MET A 211 5.77 7.36 6.81
CA MET A 211 6.38 8.43 7.60
C MET A 211 7.62 7.96 8.36
N LYS A 212 7.65 6.70 8.81
CA LYS A 212 8.79 6.08 9.52
C LYS A 212 9.05 4.67 8.99
N PRO A 213 9.74 4.51 7.85
CA PRO A 213 9.84 3.24 7.11
C PRO A 213 10.32 2.04 7.93
N ARG A 214 11.12 2.25 8.97
CA ARG A 214 11.55 1.18 9.90
C ARG A 214 10.39 0.44 10.57
N LEU A 215 9.21 1.06 10.69
CA LEU A 215 8.00 0.42 11.23
C LEU A 215 7.48 -0.74 10.38
N ILE A 216 7.99 -0.90 9.15
CA ILE A 216 7.75 -2.11 8.36
C ILE A 216 8.17 -3.39 9.10
N LEU A 217 9.20 -3.32 9.94
CA LEU A 217 9.64 -4.43 10.77
C LEU A 217 8.58 -4.83 11.81
N ALA A 218 7.83 -3.87 12.33
CA ALA A 218 6.71 -4.14 13.23
C ALA A 218 5.56 -4.83 12.51
N ALA A 219 5.24 -4.37 11.28
CA ALA A 219 4.23 -5.00 10.45
C ALA A 219 4.62 -6.46 10.13
N ILE A 220 5.85 -6.69 9.68
CA ILE A 220 6.37 -8.03 9.36
C ILE A 220 6.32 -8.93 10.60
N ALA A 221 6.85 -8.47 11.74
CA ALA A 221 6.87 -9.27 12.97
C ALA A 221 5.45 -9.63 13.44
N GLY A 222 4.53 -8.65 13.45
CA GLY A 222 3.13 -8.90 13.79
C GLY A 222 2.44 -9.87 12.83
N ALA A 223 2.64 -9.71 11.52
CA ALA A 223 2.04 -10.59 10.52
C ALA A 223 2.61 -12.01 10.65
N MET A 224 3.92 -12.15 10.80
CA MET A 224 4.59 -13.44 11.04
C MET A 224 4.02 -14.17 12.26
N THR A 225 3.85 -13.47 13.39
CA THR A 225 3.25 -14.04 14.60
C THR A 225 1.80 -14.45 14.38
N GLY A 226 1.00 -13.62 13.70
CA GLY A 226 -0.39 -13.96 13.39
C GLY A 226 -0.49 -15.22 12.53
N ILE A 227 0.29 -15.30 11.45
CA ILE A 227 0.31 -16.46 10.54
C ILE A 227 0.79 -17.71 11.29
N PHE A 228 1.85 -17.60 12.08
CA PHE A 228 2.33 -18.72 12.90
C PHE A 228 1.27 -19.24 13.87
N THR A 229 0.51 -18.33 14.49
CA THR A 229 -0.58 -18.69 15.40
C THR A 229 -1.69 -19.44 14.66
N LEU A 230 -2.07 -18.99 13.46
CA LEU A 230 -3.05 -19.68 12.61
C LEU A 230 -2.57 -21.08 12.19
N VAL A 231 -1.28 -21.21 11.84
CA VAL A 231 -0.69 -22.50 11.45
C VAL A 231 -0.72 -23.50 12.60
N ILE A 232 -0.35 -23.08 13.82
CA ILE A 232 -0.36 -23.97 15.00
C ILE A 232 -1.79 -24.37 15.38
N LEU A 233 -2.70 -23.40 15.38
CA LEU A 233 -4.09 -23.62 15.80
C LEU A 233 -4.96 -24.19 14.67
N GLN A 234 -4.39 -24.38 13.47
CA GLN A 234 -5.06 -24.84 12.27
C GLN A 234 -6.35 -24.07 11.97
N ALA A 235 -6.32 -22.75 12.20
CA ALA A 235 -7.50 -21.91 12.13
C ALA A 235 -7.57 -21.09 10.84
N GLY A 236 -8.77 -20.90 10.30
CA GLY A 236 -9.03 -20.17 9.07
C GLY A 236 -10.41 -19.52 8.99
N ILE A 237 -10.74 -19.00 7.81
CA ILE A 237 -12.09 -18.51 7.48
C ILE A 237 -12.60 -19.16 6.19
N VAL A 238 -13.92 -19.15 6.00
CA VAL A 238 -14.57 -19.87 4.89
C VAL A 238 -14.51 -19.16 3.54
N ALA A 239 -14.20 -17.85 3.54
CA ALA A 239 -14.13 -17.03 2.33
C ALA A 239 -13.24 -15.79 2.57
N PRO A 240 -12.72 -15.14 1.51
CA PRO A 240 -12.02 -13.86 1.65
C PRO A 240 -12.88 -12.80 2.35
N ALA A 241 -12.34 -12.15 3.39
CA ALA A 241 -13.01 -11.05 4.06
C ALA A 241 -12.83 -9.74 3.28
N SER A 242 -13.94 -9.12 2.86
CA SER A 242 -13.94 -7.81 2.19
C SER A 242 -15.12 -6.95 2.68
N PRO A 243 -14.89 -5.83 3.37
CA PRO A 243 -13.59 -5.32 3.84
C PRO A 243 -12.90 -6.27 4.83
N GLY A 244 -11.58 -6.14 5.01
CA GLY A 244 -10.78 -6.92 5.95
C GLY A 244 -10.98 -6.49 7.41
N SER A 245 -12.22 -6.27 7.83
CA SER A 245 -12.56 -5.82 9.19
C SER A 245 -12.66 -6.99 10.17
N ILE A 246 -12.47 -6.72 11.46
CA ILE A 246 -12.67 -7.73 12.50
C ILE A 246 -14.09 -8.33 12.45
N VAL A 247 -15.09 -7.50 12.12
CA VAL A 247 -16.49 -7.93 12.05
C VAL A 247 -16.68 -8.92 10.90
N ALA A 248 -16.17 -8.59 9.71
CA ALA A 248 -16.26 -9.48 8.54
C ALA A 248 -15.48 -10.79 8.77
N ILE A 249 -14.28 -10.68 9.36
CA ILE A 249 -13.44 -11.85 9.67
C ILE A 249 -14.17 -12.79 10.63
N LEU A 250 -14.67 -12.29 11.76
CA LEU A 250 -15.35 -13.12 12.75
C LEU A 250 -16.67 -13.72 12.22
N LEU A 251 -17.39 -12.99 11.36
CA LEU A 251 -18.59 -13.52 10.69
C LEU A 251 -18.29 -14.68 9.74
N LEU A 252 -17.12 -14.67 9.10
CA LEU A 252 -16.66 -15.71 8.19
C LEU A 252 -15.84 -16.81 8.88
N THR A 253 -15.60 -16.68 10.19
CA THR A 253 -14.85 -17.68 10.96
C THR A 253 -15.79 -18.79 11.44
N PRO A 254 -15.51 -20.07 11.15
CA PRO A 254 -16.23 -21.19 11.74
C PRO A 254 -16.19 -21.18 13.26
N LYS A 255 -17.23 -21.69 13.92
CA LYS A 255 -17.34 -21.63 15.39
C LYS A 255 -16.16 -22.29 16.12
N ALA A 256 -15.60 -23.36 15.54
CA ALA A 256 -14.43 -24.04 16.10
C ALA A 256 -13.17 -23.16 16.08
N ASP A 257 -13.07 -22.27 15.10
CA ASP A 257 -11.88 -21.50 14.76
C ASP A 257 -11.85 -20.10 15.37
N VAL A 258 -12.98 -19.64 15.92
CA VAL A 258 -13.11 -18.29 16.51
C VAL A 258 -11.98 -18.02 17.50
N LEU A 259 -11.63 -19.00 18.34
CA LEU A 259 -10.54 -18.86 19.30
C LEU A 259 -9.19 -18.69 18.58
N GLY A 260 -8.90 -19.53 17.59
CA GLY A 260 -7.63 -19.49 16.85
C GLY A 260 -7.43 -18.21 16.06
N VAL A 261 -8.47 -17.77 15.35
CA VAL A 261 -8.46 -16.50 14.60
C VAL A 261 -8.33 -15.31 15.55
N SER A 262 -9.08 -15.30 16.65
CA SER A 262 -9.00 -14.21 17.63
C SER A 262 -7.60 -14.12 18.28
N LEU A 263 -7.02 -15.26 18.64
CA LEU A 263 -5.66 -15.31 19.19
C LEU A 263 -4.62 -14.83 18.18
N ALA A 264 -4.75 -15.19 16.90
CA ALA A 264 -3.86 -14.72 15.85
C ALA A 264 -3.90 -13.20 15.69
N ILE A 265 -5.10 -12.59 15.74
CA ILE A 265 -5.26 -11.13 15.65
C ILE A 265 -4.67 -10.44 16.88
N VAL A 266 -4.95 -10.95 18.09
CA VAL A 266 -4.43 -10.39 19.33
C VAL A 266 -2.91 -10.51 19.41
N ALA A 267 -2.35 -11.68 19.11
CA ALA A 267 -0.90 -11.91 19.13
C ALA A 267 -0.19 -11.03 18.09
N SER A 268 -0.75 -10.92 16.89
CA SER A 268 -0.26 -10.04 15.84
C SER A 268 -0.25 -8.57 16.27
N THR A 269 -1.34 -8.11 16.90
CA THR A 269 -1.47 -6.76 17.45
C THR A 269 -0.42 -6.50 18.53
N ALA A 270 -0.26 -7.44 19.48
CA ALA A 270 0.65 -7.30 20.60
C ALA A 270 2.11 -7.23 20.13
N VAL A 271 2.54 -8.13 19.24
CA VAL A 271 3.91 -8.14 18.72
C VAL A 271 4.18 -6.89 17.89
N SER A 272 3.27 -6.54 16.98
CA SER A 272 3.40 -5.32 16.18
C SER A 272 3.48 -4.06 17.07
N PHE A 273 2.63 -3.96 18.10
CA PHE A 273 2.66 -2.86 19.07
C PHE A 273 4.01 -2.78 19.80
N ILE A 274 4.52 -3.91 20.32
CA ILE A 274 5.77 -3.94 21.07
C ILE A 274 6.93 -3.49 20.17
N VAL A 275 7.03 -4.06 18.97
CA VAL A 275 8.11 -3.72 18.02
C VAL A 275 7.99 -2.25 17.58
N ALA A 276 6.79 -1.79 17.24
CA ALA A 276 6.56 -0.40 16.85
C ALA A 276 6.86 0.57 18.00
N ALA A 277 6.49 0.24 19.24
CA ALA A 277 6.79 1.05 20.42
C ALA A 277 8.29 1.18 20.67
N LEU A 278 9.05 0.08 20.54
CA LEU A 278 10.51 0.10 20.67
C LEU A 278 11.15 0.94 19.57
N LEU A 279 10.70 0.78 18.33
CA LEU A 279 11.18 1.58 17.22
C LEU A 279 10.88 3.07 17.47
N LEU A 280 9.62 3.45 17.72
CA LEU A 280 9.23 4.85 17.96
C LEU A 280 10.02 5.52 19.09
N LYS A 281 10.31 4.80 20.19
CA LYS A 281 11.07 5.35 21.34
C LYS A 281 12.56 5.54 21.08
N THR A 282 13.15 4.76 20.18
CA THR A 282 14.59 4.79 19.91
C THR A 282 14.98 5.81 18.84
N GLU A 283 14.06 6.69 18.45
CA GLU A 283 14.40 7.82 17.58
C GLU A 283 15.09 8.91 18.40
N PRO A 284 16.24 9.43 17.95
CA PRO A 284 16.73 10.69 18.48
C PRO A 284 15.67 11.76 18.19
N GLU A 285 15.33 12.56 19.21
CA GLU A 285 14.48 13.74 19.01
C GLU A 285 15.10 14.58 17.90
N THR A 286 14.45 14.61 16.74
CA THR A 286 14.76 15.60 15.73
C THR A 286 14.00 16.83 16.17
N GLU A 287 14.72 17.81 16.74
CA GLU A 287 14.19 19.13 17.10
C GLU A 287 13.33 19.63 15.93
N GLN A 288 12.06 19.89 16.22
CA GLN A 288 11.17 20.62 15.32
C GLN A 288 11.48 22.11 15.36
#